data_AF-E3FLA9-F1
#
_entry.id   AF-E3FLA9-F1
#
_cell.length_a   1.000
_cell.length_b   1.000
_cell.length_c   1.000
_cell.angle_alpha   90.00
_cell.angle_beta   90.00
_cell.angle_gamma   90.00
#
_symmetry.space_group_name_H-M   'P 1'
#
loop_
_entity.id
_entity.type
_entity.pdbx_description
1 polymer ?
#
loop_
_entity_poly.entity_id
_entity_poly.type
_entity_poly.pdbx_seq_one_letter_code
_entity_poly.pdbx_strand_id
1 'polypeptide(L)'
;MRRRMQAKLSEVKAELQRRRHQPIPEQGAWLEGVVRGYFAYHAVPTNTRAMSHFRSQIIWHWHRALHRRGQRDRTHWVRMGQLVRRWLPLAKKQHPWPEQRFDVRTQGKSRMR
;
A
#
# COMPACT_ATOMS: atom_id res chain seq x y z
N MET A 1 6.69 -5.84 -14.54
CA MET A 1 6.38 -4.94 -13.40
C MET A 1 5.23 -3.96 -13.68
N ARG A 2 5.32 -3.14 -14.74
CA ARG A 2 4.33 -2.09 -15.06
C ARG A 2 2.87 -2.57 -15.12
N ARG A 3 2.57 -3.68 -15.81
CA ARG A 3 1.19 -4.23 -15.89
C ARG A 3 0.65 -4.65 -14.52
N ARG A 4 1.45 -5.32 -13.68
CA ARG A 4 1.06 -5.72 -12.31
C ARG A 4 0.79 -4.50 -11.42
N MET A 5 1.61 -3.46 -11.51
CA MET A 5 1.38 -2.19 -10.80
C MET A 5 0.08 -1.52 -11.24
N GLN A 6 -0.17 -1.43 -12.55
CA GLN A 6 -1.39 -0.83 -13.09
C GLN A 6 -2.64 -1.61 -12.66
N ALA A 7 -2.60 -2.94 -12.71
CA ALA A 7 -3.68 -3.78 -12.21
C ALA A 7 -3.97 -3.50 -10.72
N LYS A 8 -2.92 -3.43 -9.89
CA LYS A 8 -3.08 -3.14 -8.46
C LYS A 8 -3.64 -1.73 -8.21
N LEU A 9 -3.19 -0.73 -8.97
CA LEU A 9 -3.71 0.64 -8.86
C LEU A 9 -5.19 0.71 -9.26
N SER A 10 -5.59 -0.02 -10.31
CA SER A 10 -7.00 -0.11 -10.72
C SER A 10 -7.87 -0.76 -9.66
N GLU A 11 -7.40 -1.85 -9.04
CA GLU A 11 -8.07 -2.51 -7.92
C GLU A 11 -8.25 -1.55 -6.73
N VAL A 12 -7.17 -0.88 -6.31
CA VAL A 12 -7.20 0.08 -5.20
C VAL A 12 -8.12 1.26 -5.50
N LYS A 13 -8.10 1.78 -6.73
CA LYS A 13 -8.99 2.85 -7.16
C LYS A 13 -10.46 2.43 -7.06
N ALA A 14 -10.81 1.23 -7.52
CA ALA A 14 -12.17 0.72 -7.44
C ALA A 14 -12.61 0.54 -5.98
N GLU A 15 -11.74 0.00 -5.14
CA GLU A 15 -12.03 -0.22 -3.73
C GLU A 15 -12.15 1.11 -2.96
N LEU A 16 -11.32 2.11 -3.26
CA LEU A 16 -11.47 3.47 -2.72
C LEU A 16 -12.80 4.12 -3.10
N GLN A 17 -13.34 3.82 -4.29
CA GLN A 17 -14.67 4.32 -4.66
C GLN A 17 -15.76 3.68 -3.81
N ARG A 18 -15.69 2.37 -3.55
CA ARG A 18 -16.63 1.66 -2.67
C ARG A 18 -16.51 2.15 -1.23
N ARG A 19 -15.29 2.37 -0.75
CA ARG A 19 -14.98 2.79 0.63
C ARG A 19 -15.09 4.29 0.86
N ARG A 20 -15.43 5.09 -0.16
CA ARG A 20 -15.33 6.57 -0.08
C ARG A 20 -16.09 7.18 1.10
N HIS A 21 -17.19 6.56 1.52
CA HIS A 21 -18.05 7.06 2.60
C HIS A 21 -17.63 6.55 3.98
N GLN A 22 -16.71 5.58 4.06
CA GLN A 22 -16.16 5.08 5.33
C GLN A 22 -15.39 6.17 6.09
N PRO A 23 -15.28 6.07 7.41
CA PRO A 23 -14.38 6.91 8.21
C PRO A 23 -12.95 6.93 7.65
N ILE A 24 -12.30 8.09 7.73
CA ILE A 24 -10.90 8.26 7.26
C ILE A 24 -9.93 7.28 7.93
N PRO A 25 -10.04 6.97 9.25
CA PRO A 25 -9.17 5.98 9.89
C PRO A 25 -9.25 4.59 9.25
N GLU A 26 -10.45 4.13 8.88
CA GLU A 26 -10.64 2.82 8.23
C GLU A 26 -10.02 2.80 6.83
N GLN A 27 -10.21 3.87 6.05
CA GLN A 27 -9.56 4.00 4.75
C GLN A 27 -8.03 4.00 4.88
N GLY A 28 -7.51 4.72 5.88
CA GLY A 28 -6.08 4.82 6.15
C GLY A 28 -5.45 3.48 6.54
N ALA A 29 -6.05 2.76 7.48
CA ALA A 29 -5.57 1.45 7.92
C ALA A 29 -5.57 0.43 6.78
N TRP A 30 -6.62 0.42 5.96
CA TRP A 30 -6.69 -0.45 4.79
C TRP A 30 -5.59 -0.11 3.76
N LEU A 31 -5.40 1.19 3.45
CA LEU A 31 -4.34 1.63 2.53
C LEU A 31 -2.93 1.31 3.05
N GLU A 32 -2.71 1.40 4.37
CA GLU A 32 -1.45 1.00 4.98
C GLU A 32 -1.13 -0.46 4.68
N GLY A 33 -2.09 -1.38 4.89
CA GLY A 33 -1.93 -2.80 4.58
C GLY A 33 -1.63 -3.05 3.09
N VAL A 34 -2.34 -2.36 2.19
CA VAL A 34 -2.11 -2.43 0.74
C VAL A 34 -0.68 -2.01 0.38
N VAL A 35 -0.22 -0.86 0.89
CA VAL A 35 1.11 -0.34 0.56
C VAL A 35 2.20 -1.21 1.18
N ARG A 36 2.03 -1.68 2.43
CA ARG A 36 2.96 -2.62 3.08
C ARG A 36 3.07 -3.92 2.31
N GLY A 37 1.95 -4.52 1.91
CA GLY A 37 1.95 -5.77 1.13
C GLY A 37 2.60 -5.59 -0.24
N TYR A 38 2.28 -4.50 -0.95
CA TYR A 38 2.92 -4.19 -2.23
C TYR A 38 4.43 -4.00 -2.08
N PHE A 39 4.88 -3.25 -1.07
CA PHE A 39 6.30 -3.06 -0.81
C PHE A 39 6.98 -4.37 -0.40
N ALA A 40 6.38 -5.19 0.46
CA ALA A 40 6.96 -6.45 0.87
C ALA A 40 7.23 -7.39 -0.32
N TYR A 41 6.35 -7.40 -1.32
CA TYR A 41 6.49 -8.25 -2.51
C TYR A 41 7.42 -7.63 -3.59
N HIS A 42 7.63 -6.31 -3.57
CA HIS A 42 8.34 -5.60 -4.64
C HIS A 42 9.59 -4.81 -4.20
N ALA A 43 9.95 -4.85 -2.92
CA ALA A 43 11.16 -4.24 -2.35
C ALA A 43 12.42 -5.00 -2.78
N VAL A 44 12.79 -4.83 -4.05
CA VAL A 44 14.10 -5.19 -4.60
C VAL A 44 14.92 -3.90 -4.66
N PRO A 45 16.23 -3.91 -4.33
CA PRO A 45 17.05 -2.70 -4.22
C PRO A 45 17.01 -1.73 -5.42
N THR A 46 16.71 -2.24 -6.61
CA THR A 46 16.61 -1.49 -7.88
C THR A 46 15.23 -0.87 -8.15
N ASN A 47 14.22 -1.12 -7.29
CA ASN A 47 12.82 -0.81 -7.59
C ASN A 47 12.26 0.41 -6.82
N THR A 48 13.12 1.16 -6.14
CA THR A 48 12.72 2.31 -5.29
C THR A 48 11.92 3.37 -6.05
N ARG A 49 12.24 3.59 -7.34
CA ARG A 49 11.50 4.52 -8.22
C ARG A 49 10.07 4.05 -8.47
N ALA A 50 9.86 2.75 -8.74
CA ALA A 50 8.52 2.23 -8.97
C ALA A 50 7.69 2.19 -7.68
N MET A 51 8.31 1.86 -6.54
CA MET A 51 7.65 1.92 -5.22
C MET A 51 7.20 3.33 -4.88
N SER A 52 8.06 4.33 -5.12
CA SER A 52 7.72 5.74 -4.93
C SER A 52 6.59 6.17 -5.86
N HIS A 53 6.64 5.77 -7.13
CA HIS A 53 5.57 6.06 -8.08
C HIS A 53 4.24 5.42 -7.67
N PHE A 54 4.24 4.15 -7.27
CA PHE A 54 3.05 3.47 -6.76
C PHE A 54 2.45 4.22 -5.59
N ARG A 55 3.27 4.57 -4.59
CA ARG A 55 2.84 5.34 -3.43
C ARG A 55 2.22 6.69 -3.80
N SER A 56 2.82 7.43 -4.73
CA SER A 56 2.26 8.70 -5.22
C SER A 56 0.90 8.53 -5.89
N GLN A 57 0.71 7.47 -6.68
CA GLN A 57 -0.59 7.17 -7.31
C GLN A 57 -1.66 6.81 -6.28
N ILE A 58 -1.30 6.05 -5.24
CA ILE A 58 -2.20 5.74 -4.11
C ILE A 58 -2.66 7.03 -3.41
N ILE A 59 -1.72 7.94 -3.13
CA ILE A 59 -2.03 9.25 -2.52
C ILE A 59 -3.01 10.03 -3.39
N TRP A 60 -2.74 10.10 -4.70
CA TRP A 60 -3.59 10.82 -5.63
C TRP A 60 -5.00 10.23 -5.71
N HIS A 61 -5.13 8.89 -5.77
CA HIS A 61 -6.43 8.23 -5.76
C HIS A 61 -7.19 8.48 -4.46
N TRP A 62 -6.52 8.41 -3.31
CA TRP A 62 -7.16 8.63 -2.02
C TRP A 62 -7.64 10.08 -1.86
N HIS A 63 -6.79 11.05 -2.21
CA HIS A 63 -7.15 12.46 -2.23
C HIS A 63 -8.36 12.74 -3.12
N ARG A 64 -8.39 12.14 -4.33
CA ARG A 64 -9.52 12.25 -5.25
C ARG A 64 -10.79 11.59 -4.72
N ALA A 65 -10.68 10.47 -3.99
CA ALA A 65 -11.83 9.81 -3.38
C ALA A 65 -12.45 10.69 -2.28
N LEU A 66 -11.62 11.26 -1.40
CA LEU A 66 -12.03 12.18 -0.34
C LEU A 66 -12.72 13.44 -0.91
N HIS A 67 -12.09 14.11 -1.88
CA HIS A 67 -12.68 15.30 -2.51
C HIS A 67 -14.05 15.08 -3.12
N ARG A 68 -14.34 13.85 -3.57
CA ARG A 68 -15.63 13.54 -4.18
C ARG A 68 -16.67 13.04 -3.16
N ARG A 69 -16.34 12.96 -1.86
CA ARG A 69 -17.20 12.44 -0.79
C ARG A 69 -18.38 13.37 -0.47
N GLY A 70 -18.33 14.65 -0.87
CA GLY A 70 -19.44 15.61 -0.73
C GLY A 70 -19.01 16.95 -0.12
N GLN A 71 -19.95 17.89 0.04
CA GLN A 71 -19.69 19.31 0.31
C GLN A 71 -18.90 19.65 1.59
N ARG A 72 -18.79 18.73 2.56
CA ARG A 72 -18.00 18.94 3.80
C ARG A 72 -16.53 18.54 3.69
N ASP A 73 -16.12 17.79 2.65
CA ASP A 73 -14.75 17.30 2.56
C ASP A 73 -13.83 18.32 1.88
N ARG A 74 -13.31 19.26 2.69
CA ARG A 74 -12.26 20.23 2.33
C ARG A 74 -10.88 19.72 2.71
N THR A 75 -10.57 18.46 2.42
CA THR A 75 -9.22 17.93 2.68
C THR A 75 -8.21 18.64 1.78
N HIS A 76 -7.71 19.78 2.23
CA HIS A 76 -6.62 20.49 1.57
C HIS A 76 -5.32 19.68 1.65
N TRP A 77 -4.39 19.96 0.75
CA TRP A 77 -3.09 19.28 0.66
C TRP A 77 -2.34 19.19 2.00
N VAL A 78 -2.49 20.17 2.89
CA VAL A 78 -1.91 20.14 4.25
C VAL A 78 -2.47 18.98 5.07
N ARG A 79 -3.80 18.84 5.13
CA ARG A 79 -4.47 17.74 5.83
C ARG A 79 -4.16 16.40 5.15
N MET A 80 -4.09 16.39 3.81
CA MET A 80 -3.66 15.19 3.09
C MET A 80 -2.24 14.77 3.50
N GLY A 81 -1.30 15.72 3.61
CA GLY A 81 0.06 15.45 4.07
C GLY A 81 0.12 14.80 5.46
N GLN A 82 -0.74 15.22 6.39
CA GLN A 82 -0.87 14.61 7.71
C GLN A 82 -1.39 13.17 7.64
N LEU A 83 -2.43 12.92 6.83
CA LEU A 83 -2.97 11.58 6.61
C LEU A 83 -1.93 10.65 5.96
N VAL A 84 -1.21 11.15 4.98
CA VAL A 84 -0.14 10.42 4.29
C VAL A 84 0.99 10.06 5.25
N ARG A 85 1.42 10.99 6.11
CA ARG A 85 2.44 10.70 7.14
C ARG A 85 1.94 9.69 8.17
N ARG A 86 0.66 9.73 8.53
CA ARG A 86 0.06 8.83 9.51
C ARG A 86 -0.04 7.40 8.99
N TRP A 87 -0.50 7.21 7.76
CA TRP A 87 -0.94 5.89 7.29
C TRP A 87 -0.05 5.28 6.20
N LEU A 88 0.58 6.07 5.34
CA LEU A 88 1.26 5.53 4.16
C LEU A 88 2.76 5.44 4.38
N PRO A 89 3.31 4.22 4.59
CA PRO A 89 4.72 4.04 4.84
C PRO A 89 5.55 4.58 3.67
N LEU A 90 6.74 5.08 3.99
CA LEU A 90 7.69 5.50 2.97
C LEU A 90 8.24 4.27 2.23
N ALA A 91 8.56 4.46 0.96
CA ALA A 91 9.32 3.50 0.18
C ALA A 91 10.77 3.47 0.72
N LYS A 92 10.98 2.78 1.83
CA LYS A 92 12.32 2.52 2.37
C LYS A 92 12.87 1.26 1.73
N LYS A 93 14.17 1.24 1.44
CA LYS A 93 14.90 0.00 1.16
C LYS A 93 14.91 -0.81 2.45
N GLN A 94 13.97 -1.74 2.59
CA GLN A 94 14.00 -2.71 3.67
C GLN A 94 13.69 -4.05 3.02
N HIS A 95 14.67 -4.95 3.07
CA HIS A 95 14.58 -6.36 3.43
C HIS A 95 15.78 -7.13 2.84
N PRO A 96 16.29 -8.15 3.56
CA PRO A 96 17.05 -9.23 2.95
C PRO A 96 16.19 -9.90 1.85
N TRP A 97 16.85 -10.53 0.87
CA TRP A 97 16.25 -10.99 -0.39
C TRP A 97 15.03 -11.91 -0.20
N PRO A 98 14.10 -12.01 -1.18
CA PRO A 98 12.91 -12.85 -1.10
C PRO A 98 13.20 -14.31 -0.69
N GLU A 99 14.33 -14.84 -1.12
CA GLU A 99 14.83 -16.18 -0.81
C GLU A 99 15.04 -16.40 0.69
N GLN A 100 15.48 -15.37 1.43
CA GLN A 100 15.68 -15.41 2.88
C GLN A 100 14.38 -15.28 3.68
N ARG A 101 13.27 -14.95 3.04
CA ARG A 101 11.93 -14.90 3.66
C ARG A 101 11.16 -16.21 3.53
N PHE A 102 11.51 -17.01 2.52
CA PHE A 102 10.92 -18.32 2.24
C PHE A 102 11.82 -19.49 2.65
N ASP A 103 12.94 -19.23 3.34
CA ASP A 103 13.76 -20.27 3.95
C ASP A 103 13.03 -20.84 5.17
N VAL A 104 11.97 -21.60 4.91
CA VAL A 104 11.34 -22.49 5.88
C VAL A 104 12.36 -23.56 6.18
N ARG A 105 13.13 -23.36 7.26
CA ARG A 105 13.82 -24.47 7.92
C ARG A 105 12.75 -25.39 8.50
N THR A 106 12.32 -26.39 7.73
CA THR A 106 11.63 -27.56 8.24
C THR A 106 12.62 -28.37 9.10
N GLN A 107 12.95 -27.87 10.29
CA GLN A 107 13.47 -28.73 11.36
C GLN A 107 12.28 -29.23 12.17
N GLY A 108 11.91 -30.50 11.99
CA GLY A 108 10.74 -31.04 12.66
C GLY A 108 10.43 -32.53 12.46
N LYS A 109 11.46 -33.39 12.51
CA LYS A 109 11.43 -34.79 12.97
C LYS A 109 10.44 -35.78 12.32
N SER A 110 11.06 -36.72 11.60
CA SER A 110 10.61 -38.10 11.41
C SER A 110 9.92 -38.70 12.66
N ARG A 111 8.80 -39.40 12.45
CA ARG A 111 8.42 -40.54 13.28
C ARG A 111 7.67 -41.55 12.42
N MET A 112 8.35 -42.67 12.13
CA MET A 112 7.74 -43.93 11.73
C MET A 112 6.58 -44.30 12.67
N ARG A 113 5.46 -44.74 12.11
CA ARG A 113 4.68 -45.90 12.54
C ARG A 113 3.72 -46.31 11.43
#